data_AF-A0A0C9UWX1-F1
#
_entry.id   AF-A0A0C9UWX1-F1
#
_cell.length_a   1.000
_cell.length_b   1.000
_cell.length_c   1.000
_cell.angle_alpha   90.00
_cell.angle_beta   90.00
_cell.angle_gamma   90.00
#
_symmetry.space_group_name_H-M   'P 1'
#
loop_
_entity.id
_entity.type
_entity.pdbx_description
1 polymer ?
#
loop_
_entity_poly.entity_id
_entity_poly.type
_entity_poly.pdbx_seq_one_letter_code
_entity_poly.pdbx_strand_id
1 'polypeptide(L)'
;MSINLINSLVRGGEIYHTPIDDLESFVWVLLWAIFNILTKNGIQLTRVEQDWFDTLRSSSLRVLRTKGNFIRYLPVPKNWSSRFLTFAPLLNEWLVLAAEARLVIGKLDSPPTDVQFYKDYYAQYLEIGVRYLESLPESWL
;
A
#
# COMPACT_ATOMS: atom_id res chain seq x y z
N MET A 1 1.52 4.18 -7.47
CA MET A 1 0.35 4.98 -7.89
C MET A 1 -0.73 4.76 -6.85
N SER A 2 -1.08 5.81 -6.13
CA SER A 2 -2.01 5.77 -5.00
C SER A 2 -3.44 5.43 -5.43
N ILE A 3 -4.32 5.11 -4.48
CA ILE A 3 -5.73 4.84 -4.76
C ILE A 3 -6.43 6.09 -5.29
N ASN A 4 -6.12 7.24 -4.70
CA ASN A 4 -6.71 8.51 -5.07
C ASN A 4 -6.35 8.87 -6.52
N LEU A 5 -5.08 8.77 -6.90
CA LEU A 5 -4.62 9.01 -8.27
C LEU A 5 -5.29 8.03 -9.26
N ILE A 6 -5.38 6.74 -8.90
CA ILE A 6 -6.09 5.74 -9.72
C ILE A 6 -7.56 6.13 -9.90
N ASN A 7 -8.24 6.55 -8.83
CA ASN A 7 -9.65 6.91 -8.88
C ASN A 7 -9.89 8.18 -9.71
N SER A 8 -9.07 9.22 -9.53
CA SER A 8 -9.16 10.44 -10.34
C SER A 8 -8.92 10.15 -11.82
N LEU A 9 -7.88 9.35 -12.14
CA LEU A 9 -7.58 8.92 -13.50
C LEU A 9 -8.75 8.15 -14.12
N VAL A 10 -9.34 7.22 -13.37
CA VAL A 10 -10.47 6.39 -13.82
C VAL A 10 -11.76 7.19 -14.03
N ARG A 11 -11.98 8.23 -13.23
CA ARG A 11 -13.18 9.07 -13.27
C ARG A 11 -13.03 10.27 -14.21
N GLY A 12 -11.85 10.51 -14.77
CA GLY A 12 -11.55 11.70 -15.57
C GLY A 12 -11.63 13.00 -14.77
N GLY A 13 -11.40 12.92 -13.45
CA GLY A 13 -11.43 14.08 -12.56
C GLY A 13 -10.07 14.78 -12.48
N GLU A 14 -10.06 15.98 -11.89
CA GLU A 14 -8.81 16.64 -11.53
C GLU A 14 -7.96 15.77 -10.59
N ILE A 15 -6.66 15.79 -10.83
CA ILE A 15 -5.69 14.98 -10.10
C ILE A 15 -4.96 15.90 -9.13
N TYR A 16 -5.32 15.80 -7.85
CA TYR A 16 -4.60 16.42 -6.75
C TYR A 16 -3.71 15.39 -6.09
N HIS A 17 -2.41 15.54 -6.29
CA HIS A 17 -1.40 14.72 -5.64
C HIS A 17 -1.02 15.33 -4.29
N THR A 18 -1.08 14.54 -3.24
CA THR A 18 -0.69 14.90 -1.88
C THR A 18 0.38 13.93 -1.37
N PRO A 19 1.16 14.30 -0.34
CA PRO A 19 2.14 13.38 0.25
C PRO A 19 1.55 12.05 0.77
N ILE A 20 0.24 12.00 1.08
CA ILE A 20 -0.44 10.73 1.42
C ILE A 20 -0.47 9.77 0.22
N ASP A 21 -0.53 10.29 -1.01
CA ASP A 21 -0.43 9.49 -2.24
C ASP A 21 0.91 8.76 -2.35
N ASP A 22 1.98 9.34 -1.82
CA ASP A 22 3.30 8.71 -1.79
C ASP A 22 3.36 7.58 -0.77
N LEU A 23 2.76 7.77 0.41
CA LEU A 23 2.65 6.71 1.43
C LEU A 23 1.83 5.51 0.92
N GLU A 24 0.70 5.75 0.26
CA GLU A 24 -0.06 4.69 -0.39
C GLU A 24 0.75 4.02 -1.52
N SER A 25 1.52 4.81 -2.26
CA SER A 25 2.38 4.28 -3.33
C SER A 25 3.52 3.43 -2.79
N PHE A 26 4.06 3.75 -1.62
CA PHE A 26 5.10 2.98 -0.96
C PHE A 26 4.63 1.57 -0.60
N VAL A 27 3.38 1.42 -0.13
CA VAL A 27 2.79 0.09 0.15
C VAL A 27 2.84 -0.81 -1.10
N TRP A 28 2.56 -0.25 -2.29
CA TRP A 28 2.68 -1.02 -3.54
C TRP A 28 4.10 -1.46 -3.85
N VAL A 29 5.06 -0.58 -3.63
CA VAL A 29 6.47 -0.87 -3.86
C VAL A 29 6.94 -1.96 -2.90
N LEU A 30 6.50 -1.92 -1.64
CA LEU A 30 6.83 -2.94 -0.66
C LEU A 30 6.23 -4.30 -1.02
N LEU A 31 4.94 -4.35 -1.40
CA LEU A 31 4.31 -5.58 -1.86
C LEU A 31 5.05 -6.20 -3.06
N TRP A 32 5.41 -5.37 -4.04
CA TRP A 32 6.20 -5.81 -5.18
C TRP A 32 7.60 -6.30 -4.76
N ALA A 33 8.27 -5.59 -3.85
CA ALA A 33 9.59 -5.96 -3.36
C ALA A 33 9.58 -7.31 -2.64
N ILE A 34 8.59 -7.55 -1.77
CA ILE A 34 8.41 -8.82 -1.07
C ILE A 34 8.31 -9.98 -2.08
N PHE A 35 7.38 -9.90 -3.05
CA PHE A 35 7.23 -10.95 -4.05
C PHE A 35 8.46 -11.15 -4.94
N ASN A 36 9.10 -10.04 -5.33
CA ASN A 36 10.30 -10.09 -6.16
C ASN A 36 11.47 -10.75 -5.42
N ILE A 37 11.62 -10.50 -4.12
CA ILE A 37 12.64 -11.15 -3.28
C ILE A 37 12.33 -12.64 -3.13
N LEU A 38 11.08 -13.01 -2.83
CA LEU A 38 10.67 -14.42 -2.69
C LEU A 38 10.98 -15.21 -3.97
N THR A 39 10.54 -14.71 -5.12
CA THR A 39 10.75 -15.36 -6.43
C THR A 39 12.23 -15.47 -6.81
N LYS A 40 13.04 -14.43 -6.55
CA LYS A 40 14.50 -14.47 -6.78
C LYS A 40 15.22 -15.52 -5.94
N ASN A 41 14.71 -15.83 -4.76
CA ASN A 41 15.24 -16.88 -3.88
C ASN A 41 14.64 -18.27 -4.17
N GLY A 42 14.00 -18.45 -5.33
CA GLY A 42 13.43 -19.73 -5.75
C GLY A 42 12.17 -20.14 -4.96
N ILE A 43 11.58 -19.22 -4.19
CA ILE A 43 10.36 -19.49 -3.43
C ILE A 43 9.16 -19.34 -4.36
N GLN A 44 8.38 -20.41 -4.47
CA GLN A 44 7.15 -20.40 -5.24
C GLN A 44 6.06 -19.63 -4.51
N LEU A 45 5.50 -18.62 -5.17
CA LEU A 45 4.33 -17.87 -4.69
C LEU A 45 3.08 -18.77 -4.73
N THR A 46 2.15 -18.55 -3.80
CA THR A 46 0.81 -19.14 -3.94
C THR A 46 0.11 -18.56 -5.18
N ARG A 47 -0.95 -19.21 -5.66
CA ARG A 47 -1.73 -18.70 -6.80
C ARG A 47 -2.20 -17.26 -6.58
N VAL A 48 -2.66 -16.96 -5.36
CA VAL A 48 -3.13 -15.61 -5.01
C VAL A 48 -1.97 -14.61 -5.03
N GLU A 49 -0.84 -14.95 -4.44
CA GLU A 49 0.36 -14.10 -4.45
C GLU A 49 0.86 -13.84 -5.87
N GLN A 50 0.83 -14.86 -6.74
CA GLN A 50 1.19 -14.73 -8.15
C GLN A 50 0.23 -13.80 -8.90
N ASP A 51 -1.09 -13.96 -8.72
CA ASP A 51 -2.10 -13.08 -9.32
C ASP A 51 -1.88 -11.61 -8.89
N TRP A 52 -1.51 -11.39 -7.63
CA TRP A 52 -1.14 -10.08 -7.10
C TRP A 52 0.15 -9.56 -7.71
N PHE A 53 1.19 -10.39 -7.81
CA PHE A 53 2.48 -10.00 -8.38
C PHE A 53 2.35 -9.60 -9.86
N ASP A 54 1.59 -10.37 -10.64
CA ASP A 54 1.31 -10.08 -12.04
C ASP A 54 0.48 -8.80 -12.20
N THR A 55 -0.49 -8.60 -11.29
CA THR A 55 -1.26 -7.36 -11.20
C THR A 55 -0.34 -6.17 -10.96
N LEU A 56 0.57 -6.25 -9.98
CA LEU A 56 1.52 -5.17 -9.65
C LEU A 56 2.38 -4.77 -10.84
N ARG A 57 2.86 -5.75 -11.62
CA ARG A 57 3.69 -5.53 -12.82
C ARG A 57 2.91 -4.98 -14.02
N SER A 58 1.58 -5.12 -14.04
CA SER A 58 0.77 -4.61 -15.14
C SER A 58 0.61 -3.09 -15.10
N SER A 59 0.84 -2.47 -16.25
CA SER A 59 0.57 -1.06 -16.53
C SER A 59 -0.81 -0.82 -17.16
N SER A 60 -1.64 -1.86 -17.33
CA SER A 60 -2.94 -1.70 -17.99
C SER A 60 -3.94 -0.94 -17.11
N LEU A 61 -4.69 -0.01 -17.73
CA LEU A 61 -5.75 0.76 -17.05
C LEU A 61 -6.83 -0.13 -16.40
N ARG A 62 -7.14 -1.27 -17.03
CA ARG A 62 -8.06 -2.26 -16.46
C ARG A 62 -7.54 -2.85 -15.15
N VAL A 63 -6.25 -3.14 -15.07
CA VAL A 63 -5.61 -3.65 -13.86
C VAL A 63 -5.44 -2.56 -12.81
N LEU A 64 -5.24 -1.30 -13.22
CA LEU A 64 -5.23 -0.15 -12.30
C LEU A 64 -6.57 0.02 -11.56
N ARG A 65 -7.72 -0.19 -12.23
CA ARG A 65 -9.03 -0.24 -11.55
C ARG A 65 -9.08 -1.33 -10.48
N THR A 66 -8.55 -2.52 -10.79
CA THR A 66 -8.54 -3.63 -9.83
C THR A 66 -7.61 -3.33 -8.65
N LYS A 67 -6.45 -2.70 -8.89
CA LYS A 67 -5.52 -2.20 -7.86
C LYS A 67 -6.19 -1.26 -6.86
N GLY A 68 -7.00 -0.31 -7.33
CA GLY A 68 -7.74 0.63 -6.46
C GLY A 68 -8.73 -0.06 -5.50
N ASN A 69 -9.38 -1.14 -5.95
CA ASN A 69 -10.28 -1.94 -5.11
C ASN A 69 -9.52 -2.84 -4.13
N PHE A 70 -8.34 -3.31 -4.51
CA PHE A 70 -7.52 -4.20 -3.70
C PHE A 70 -6.94 -3.53 -2.45
N ILE A 71 -6.57 -2.24 -2.50
CA ILE A 71 -6.02 -1.57 -1.31
C ILE A 71 -7.08 -1.36 -0.24
N ARG A 72 -8.32 -0.97 -0.60
CA ARG A 72 -9.33 -0.56 0.38
C ARG A 72 -9.59 -1.61 1.46
N TYR A 73 -9.30 -2.87 1.16
CA TYR A 73 -9.64 -3.96 2.04
C TYR A 73 -8.48 -4.89 2.34
N LEU A 74 -7.26 -4.60 1.82
CA LEU A 74 -6.12 -5.53 1.63
C LEU A 74 -6.55 -6.90 2.12
N PRO A 75 -7.36 -7.60 1.31
CA PRO A 75 -8.08 -8.73 1.85
C PRO A 75 -6.98 -9.60 2.43
N VAL A 76 -7.23 -10.23 3.56
CA VAL A 76 -6.39 -11.33 4.02
C VAL A 76 -7.03 -12.59 3.43
N PRO A 77 -6.87 -12.92 2.12
CA PRO A 77 -7.23 -14.22 1.60
C PRO A 77 -6.66 -15.28 2.51
N LYS A 78 -7.48 -16.26 2.80
CA LYS A 78 -7.11 -17.47 3.54
C LYS A 78 -5.97 -18.27 2.87
N ASN A 79 -5.40 -17.78 1.76
CA ASN A 79 -4.48 -18.47 0.85
C ASN A 79 -3.15 -17.71 0.63
N TRP A 80 -2.84 -16.70 1.45
CA TRP A 80 -1.49 -16.13 1.47
C TRP A 80 -0.53 -17.06 2.22
N SER A 81 0.74 -17.07 1.82
CA SER A 81 1.77 -17.80 2.55
C SER A 81 1.98 -17.20 3.95
N SER A 82 2.38 -18.04 4.91
CA SER A 82 2.73 -17.58 6.26
C SER A 82 3.80 -16.47 6.25
N ARG A 83 4.73 -16.53 5.28
CA ARG A 83 5.78 -15.52 5.05
C ARG A 83 5.21 -14.16 4.69
N PHE A 84 4.20 -14.11 3.84
CA PHE A 84 3.52 -12.85 3.55
C PHE A 84 2.68 -12.38 4.75
N LEU A 85 2.00 -13.31 5.41
CA LEU A 85 1.16 -13.00 6.57
C LEU A 85 1.96 -12.35 7.71
N THR A 86 3.28 -12.55 7.79
CA THR A 86 4.17 -11.79 8.69
C THR A 86 4.11 -10.28 8.47
N PHE A 87 3.96 -9.81 7.22
CA PHE A 87 3.86 -8.37 6.90
C PHE A 87 2.43 -7.86 6.88
N ALA A 88 1.43 -8.73 6.88
CA ALA A 88 0.02 -8.33 6.76
C ALA A 88 -0.42 -7.33 7.86
N PRO A 89 -0.03 -7.48 9.14
CA PRO A 89 -0.36 -6.49 10.17
C PRO A 89 0.22 -5.10 9.88
N LEU A 90 1.51 -5.01 9.51
CA LEU A 90 2.17 -3.75 9.11
C LEU A 90 1.45 -3.08 7.95
N LEU A 91 1.20 -3.84 6.88
CA LEU A 91 0.53 -3.34 5.68
C LEU A 91 -0.88 -2.84 6.01
N ASN A 92 -1.62 -3.55 6.86
CA ASN A 92 -2.95 -3.13 7.28
C ASN A 92 -2.92 -1.82 8.07
N GLU A 93 -2.00 -1.65 9.03
CA GLU A 93 -1.91 -0.42 9.81
C GLU A 93 -1.56 0.78 8.95
N TRP A 94 -0.60 0.64 8.02
CA TRP A 94 -0.27 1.70 7.08
C TRP A 94 -1.44 2.07 6.16
N LEU A 95 -2.25 1.10 5.74
CA LEU A 95 -3.42 1.37 4.91
C LEU A 95 -4.56 2.02 5.68
N VAL A 96 -4.76 1.63 6.95
CA VAL A 96 -5.71 2.31 7.85
C VAL A 96 -5.30 3.75 8.05
N LEU A 97 -4.02 4.01 8.36
CA LEU A 97 -3.49 5.36 8.55
C LEU A 97 -3.69 6.23 7.28
N ALA A 98 -3.40 5.68 6.10
CA ALA A 98 -3.64 6.37 4.84
C ALA A 98 -5.14 6.65 4.62
N ALA A 99 -6.01 5.69 4.90
CA ALA A 99 -7.46 5.85 4.78
C ALA A 99 -8.00 6.94 5.72
N GLU A 100 -7.50 6.99 6.96
CA GLU A 100 -7.84 8.04 7.93
C GLU A 100 -7.42 9.42 7.43
N ALA A 101 -6.20 9.56 6.91
CA ALA A 101 -5.72 10.81 6.31
C ALA A 101 -6.65 11.26 5.17
N ARG A 102 -7.11 10.32 4.33
CA ARG A 102 -8.06 10.62 3.25
C ARG A 102 -9.42 11.05 3.73
N LEU A 103 -9.91 10.48 4.83
CA LEU A 103 -11.18 10.91 5.43
C LEU A 103 -11.10 12.35 5.94
N VAL A 104 -9.93 12.77 6.44
CA VAL A 104 -9.72 14.17 6.84
C VAL A 104 -9.61 15.07 5.62
N ILE A 105 -8.77 14.73 4.64
CA ILE A 105 -8.60 15.50 3.39
C ILE A 105 -9.94 15.66 2.66
N GLY A 106 -10.75 14.60 2.57
CA GLY A 106 -12.05 14.63 1.89
C GLY A 106 -13.11 15.50 2.56
N LYS A 107 -12.89 15.97 3.80
CA LYS A 107 -13.75 16.95 4.48
C LYS A 107 -13.32 18.39 4.24
N LEU A 108 -12.18 18.62 3.57
CA LEU A 108 -11.66 19.93 3.26
C LEU A 108 -12.08 20.35 1.85
N ASP A 109 -12.36 21.63 1.66
CA ASP A 109 -12.72 22.19 0.35
C ASP A 109 -11.57 22.11 -0.67
N SER A 110 -10.34 22.00 -0.18
CA SER A 110 -9.13 21.78 -0.97
C SER A 110 -8.13 20.93 -0.19
N PRO A 111 -7.20 20.22 -0.85
CA PRO A 111 -6.15 19.48 -0.16
C PRO A 111 -5.37 20.41 0.77
N PRO A 112 -5.08 19.98 2.01
CA PRO A 112 -4.36 20.83 2.94
C PRO A 112 -3.00 21.18 2.35
N THR A 113 -2.63 22.45 2.40
CA THR A 113 -1.26 22.91 2.15
C THR A 113 -0.42 22.90 3.43
N ASP A 114 -1.04 22.52 4.56
CA ASP A 114 -0.41 22.46 5.86
C ASP A 114 0.67 21.36 5.87
N VAL A 115 1.91 21.81 5.93
CA VAL A 115 3.09 20.94 6.01
C VAL A 115 3.07 20.11 7.30
N GLN A 116 2.49 20.62 8.39
CA GLN A 116 2.47 19.91 9.67
C GLN A 116 1.55 18.70 9.63
N PHE A 117 0.34 18.86 9.06
CA PHE A 117 -0.59 17.76 8.84
C PHE A 117 0.09 16.55 8.17
N TYR A 118 0.80 16.77 7.06
CA TYR A 118 1.49 15.67 6.37
C TYR A 118 2.66 15.11 7.18
N LYS A 119 3.45 15.97 7.85
CA LYS A 119 4.54 15.52 8.72
C LYS A 119 4.07 14.58 9.81
N ASP A 120 2.92 14.84 10.42
CA ASP A 120 2.37 14.01 11.48
C ASP A 120 1.99 12.62 10.96
N TYR A 121 1.43 12.53 9.75
CA TYR A 121 1.15 11.24 9.10
C TYR A 121 2.43 10.49 8.70
N TYR A 122 3.46 11.19 8.19
CA TYR A 122 4.75 10.56 7.91
C TYR A 122 5.42 10.02 9.18
N ALA A 123 5.38 10.79 10.27
CA ALA A 123 5.96 10.37 11.55
C ALA A 123 5.30 9.08 12.05
N GLN A 124 3.97 9.02 12.04
CA GLN A 124 3.23 7.81 12.40
C GLN A 124 3.53 6.64 11.46
N TYR A 125 3.64 6.90 10.14
CA TYR A 125 3.99 5.87 9.17
C TYR A 125 5.37 5.25 9.48
N LEU A 126 6.37 6.08 9.78
CA LEU A 126 7.70 5.63 10.15
C LEU A 126 7.71 4.89 11.48
N GLU A 127 7.01 5.41 12.49
CA GLU A 127 6.90 4.78 13.81
C GLU A 127 6.32 3.36 13.72
N ILE A 128 5.22 3.19 12.97
CA ILE A 128 4.63 1.88 12.70
C ILE A 128 5.65 0.98 12.00
N GLY A 129 6.33 1.48 10.98
CA GLY A 129 7.35 0.72 10.25
C GLY A 129 8.48 0.21 11.14
N VAL A 130 9.07 1.09 11.95
CA VAL A 130 10.16 0.75 12.87
C VAL A 130 9.71 -0.29 13.89
N ARG A 131 8.54 -0.09 14.51
CA ARG A 131 7.99 -1.03 15.50
C ARG A 131 7.83 -2.44 14.92
N TYR A 132 7.42 -2.57 13.66
CA TYR A 132 7.30 -3.88 13.02
C TYR A 132 8.65 -4.48 12.62
N LEU A 133 9.60 -3.68 12.16
CA LEU A 133 10.96 -4.14 11.87
C LEU A 133 11.62 -4.76 13.12
N GLU A 134 11.44 -4.14 14.28
CA GLU A 134 11.92 -4.66 15.57
C GLU A 134 11.26 -5.99 15.97
N SER A 135 10.09 -6.30 15.40
CA SER A 135 9.34 -7.53 15.67
C SER A 135 9.61 -8.67 14.67
N LEU A 136 10.40 -8.42 13.61
CA LEU A 136 10.72 -9.45 12.63
C LEU A 136 11.68 -10.49 13.22
N PRO A 137 11.54 -11.78 12.85
CA PRO A 137 12.50 -12.80 13.27
C PRO A 137 13.92 -12.47 12.78
N GLU A 138 14.94 -12.67 13.61
CA GLU A 138 16.35 -12.42 13.23
C GLU A 138 16.77 -13.13 11.94
N SER A 139 16.16 -14.27 11.62
CA SER A 139 16.43 -15.02 10.38
C SER A 139 16.01 -14.29 9.08
N TRP A 140 15.43 -13.10 9.20
CA TRP A 140 15.00 -12.24 8.11
C TRP A 140 15.79 -10.92 8.03
N LEU A 141 16.67 -10.64 9.00
CA LEU A 141 17.62 -9.52 9.01
C LEU A 141 18.95 -9.94 8.40
#